data_AF-A0A6C7CFZ4-F1
#
_entry.id   AF-A0A6C7CFZ4-F1
#
_cell.length_a   1.000
_cell.length_b   1.000
_cell.length_c   1.000
_cell.angle_alpha   90.00
_cell.angle_beta   90.00
_cell.angle_gamma   90.00
#
_symmetry.space_group_name_H-M   'P 1'
#
loop_
_entity.id
_entity.type
_entity.pdbx_description
1 polymer ?
#
loop_
_entity_poly.entity_id
_entity_poly.type
_entity_poly.pdbx_seq_one_letter_code
_entity_poly.pdbx_strand_id
1 'polypeptide(L)'
;MPQEQNSAPASTTATTLPGREDGQPNVKEVAITRTKPLCVIIAYAWHGGKTIMKAANFKKKHLLEKFPSADIDIETVISPEDFKSVWTNIYEKTTEKTKGGLHKYDLYEVHFLGHGAPDRLYLKGVDYTVDMVEKLEILPWHKDYGILVLHACRTGRKFENEKGEHDNNAKCIASEFSKYQNTKVIGQMVHATFNTKHSHIIQTGMELGYTQEGQTVLLPSYRTFKDEIDFKYRDYSLANSINIDILQENDVVLWAYKAGSNVSNLYGKDSEYAKLSDMQIWPCRLFINGESQDEQRIVGADVFNSNDLEYM
;
A
#
# COMPACT_ATOMS: atom_id res chain seq x y z
N MET A 1 20.61 -6.39 -9.82
CA MET A 1 20.21 -7.81 -9.68
C MET A 1 21.38 -8.58 -9.10
N PRO A 2 21.37 -8.97 -7.81
CA PRO A 2 22.25 -10.01 -7.32
C PRO A 2 21.67 -11.37 -7.74
N GLN A 3 22.50 -12.21 -8.34
CA GLN A 3 22.16 -13.57 -8.73
C GLN A 3 21.89 -14.43 -7.50
N GLU A 4 20.74 -15.11 -7.46
CA GLU A 4 20.50 -16.19 -6.49
C GLU A 4 21.48 -17.33 -6.77
N GLN A 5 22.35 -17.58 -5.79
CA GLN A 5 23.19 -18.77 -5.76
C GLN A 5 22.35 -19.98 -5.38
N ASN A 6 22.55 -21.04 -6.16
CA ASN A 6 22.02 -22.40 -6.00
C ASN A 6 21.77 -22.83 -4.55
N SER A 7 20.56 -23.33 -4.32
CA SER A 7 20.14 -24.07 -3.14
C SER A 7 21.00 -25.32 -2.93
N ALA A 8 21.84 -25.27 -1.90
CA ALA A 8 22.54 -26.46 -1.39
C ALA A 8 21.56 -27.39 -0.65
N PRO A 9 21.78 -28.72 -0.66
CA PRO A 9 20.95 -29.65 0.10
C PRO A 9 21.07 -29.37 1.60
N ALA A 10 19.97 -29.58 2.33
CA ALA A 10 19.89 -29.39 3.77
C ALA A 10 21.03 -30.11 4.51
N SER A 11 21.91 -29.33 5.15
CA SER A 11 22.94 -29.83 6.05
C SER A 11 22.33 -30.03 7.44
N THR A 12 22.06 -31.29 7.80
CA THR A 12 21.73 -31.72 9.15
C THR A 12 23.00 -31.78 10.01
N THR A 13 23.22 -30.79 10.87
CA THR A 13 24.23 -30.90 11.94
C THR A 13 23.57 -31.46 13.20
N ALA A 14 23.86 -32.71 13.52
CA ALA A 14 23.47 -33.37 14.75
C ALA A 14 24.55 -33.12 15.83
N THR A 15 24.17 -32.52 16.96
CA THR A 15 25.03 -32.45 18.15
C THR A 15 24.76 -33.68 19.00
N THR A 16 25.72 -34.59 19.10
CA THR A 16 25.62 -35.81 19.92
C THR A 16 26.15 -35.54 21.34
N LEU A 17 25.31 -35.77 22.35
CA LEU A 17 25.73 -35.90 23.75
C LEU A 17 26.09 -37.36 24.05
N PRO A 18 26.96 -37.66 25.05
CA PRO A 18 27.28 -39.03 25.45
C PRO A 18 26.01 -39.81 25.83
N GLY A 19 25.86 -41.03 25.31
CA GLY A 19 24.70 -41.89 25.54
C GLY A 19 24.63 -42.46 26.97
N ARG A 20 23.42 -42.81 27.42
CA ARG A 20 23.23 -43.69 28.59
C ARG A 20 23.55 -45.15 28.22
N GLU A 21 23.80 -45.98 29.23
CA GLU A 21 24.38 -47.34 29.18
C GLU A 21 23.65 -48.38 28.31
N ASP A 22 22.54 -48.00 27.68
CA ASP A 22 21.58 -48.84 26.99
C ASP A 22 21.59 -48.67 25.45
N GLY A 23 22.58 -47.97 24.90
CA GLY A 23 22.92 -48.03 23.47
C GLY A 23 21.94 -47.38 22.50
N GLN A 24 20.89 -46.71 23.00
CA GLN A 24 20.01 -45.89 22.15
C GLN A 24 20.58 -44.48 21.98
N PRO A 25 20.73 -43.97 20.74
CA PRO A 25 21.18 -42.60 20.52
C PRO A 25 20.13 -41.61 21.05
N ASN A 26 20.56 -40.65 21.87
CA ASN A 26 19.76 -39.49 22.29
C ASN A 26 19.53 -38.54 21.10
N VAL A 27 18.71 -38.94 20.13
CA VAL A 27 18.29 -38.05 19.04
C VAL A 27 17.03 -37.32 19.50
N LYS A 28 17.19 -36.07 19.93
CA LYS A 28 16.05 -35.17 20.06
C LYS A 28 15.84 -34.52 18.70
N GLU A 29 14.87 -35.02 17.92
CA GLU A 29 14.43 -34.31 16.72
C GLU A 29 13.84 -32.96 17.15
N VAL A 30 14.54 -31.88 16.82
CA VAL A 30 14.04 -30.53 17.01
C VAL A 30 13.70 -30.01 15.62
N ALA A 31 12.41 -29.87 15.32
CA ALA A 31 11.99 -29.15 14.13
C ALA A 31 12.50 -27.71 14.24
N ILE A 32 13.43 -27.32 13.36
CA ILE A 32 13.83 -25.92 13.22
C ILE A 32 12.68 -25.20 12.52
N THR A 33 11.73 -24.69 13.30
CA THR A 33 10.71 -23.78 12.79
C THR A 33 11.35 -22.43 12.54
N ARG A 34 11.64 -22.13 11.28
CA ARG A 34 12.08 -20.80 10.86
C ARG A 34 10.92 -19.82 11.04
N THR A 35 11.24 -18.60 11.47
CA THR A 35 10.28 -17.49 11.49
C THR A 35 9.72 -17.29 10.09
N LYS A 36 8.41 -17.11 9.98
CA LYS A 36 7.74 -16.86 8.69
C LYS A 36 7.53 -15.37 8.46
N PRO A 37 7.68 -14.87 7.23
CA PRO A 37 7.20 -13.53 6.91
C PRO A 37 5.68 -13.43 7.14
N LEU A 38 5.23 -12.33 7.73
CA LEU A 38 3.83 -11.98 7.87
C LEU A 38 3.58 -10.66 7.13
N CYS A 39 2.57 -10.66 6.25
CA CYS A 39 2.01 -9.45 5.68
C CYS A 39 0.54 -9.33 6.09
N VAL A 40 0.08 -8.11 6.36
CA VAL A 40 -1.30 -7.86 6.80
C VAL A 40 -1.93 -6.78 5.95
N ILE A 41 -3.12 -7.04 5.46
CA ILE A 41 -3.90 -6.09 4.67
C ILE A 41 -5.15 -5.73 5.47
N ILE A 42 -5.23 -4.48 5.91
CA ILE A 42 -6.35 -3.91 6.64
C ILE A 42 -7.27 -3.21 5.63
N ALA A 43 -8.44 -3.79 5.38
CA ALA A 43 -9.40 -3.34 4.38
C ALA A 43 -10.63 -2.68 5.03
N TYR A 44 -10.91 -1.43 4.66
CA TYR A 44 -12.12 -0.74 5.11
C TYR A 44 -13.39 -1.34 4.49
N ALA A 45 -14.35 -1.75 5.31
CA ALA A 45 -15.49 -2.57 4.86
C ALA A 45 -16.84 -1.83 4.72
N TRP A 46 -16.88 -0.50 4.92
CA TRP A 46 -18.12 0.28 4.74
C TRP A 46 -18.24 0.87 3.33
N HIS A 47 -18.17 2.20 3.18
CA HIS A 47 -18.30 2.85 1.88
C HIS A 47 -17.19 2.42 0.91
N GLY A 48 -17.58 1.78 -0.20
CA GLY A 48 -16.66 1.23 -1.19
C GLY A 48 -16.03 -0.11 -0.78
N GLY A 49 -16.49 -0.74 0.31
CA GLY A 49 -15.86 -1.94 0.88
C GLY A 49 -15.71 -3.12 -0.10
N LYS A 50 -16.66 -3.30 -1.03
CA LYS A 50 -16.55 -4.34 -2.08
C LYS A 50 -15.34 -4.11 -3.00
N THR A 51 -15.17 -2.90 -3.49
CA THR A 51 -14.06 -2.53 -4.38
C THR A 51 -12.72 -2.49 -3.62
N ILE A 52 -12.73 -2.03 -2.36
CA ILE A 52 -11.56 -2.09 -1.47
C ILE A 52 -11.13 -3.55 -1.26
N MET A 53 -12.07 -4.47 -1.06
CA MET A 53 -11.77 -5.89 -0.91
C MET A 53 -11.20 -6.51 -2.19
N LYS A 54 -11.62 -6.06 -3.39
CA LYS A 54 -10.97 -6.47 -4.64
C LYS A 54 -9.50 -6.04 -4.67
N ALA A 55 -9.22 -4.78 -4.34
CA ALA A 55 -7.85 -4.28 -4.26
C ALA A 55 -7.01 -5.01 -3.21
N ALA A 56 -7.60 -5.37 -2.06
CA ALA A 56 -6.95 -6.17 -1.03
C ALA A 56 -6.58 -7.58 -1.53
N ASN A 57 -7.47 -8.23 -2.28
CA ASN A 57 -7.19 -9.55 -2.87
C ASN A 57 -6.13 -9.49 -3.97
N PHE A 58 -6.15 -8.45 -4.81
CA PHE A 58 -5.09 -8.20 -5.77
C PHE A 58 -3.74 -8.02 -5.07
N LYS A 59 -3.71 -7.18 -4.03
CA LYS A 59 -2.49 -6.94 -3.23
C LYS A 59 -1.97 -8.22 -2.57
N LYS A 60 -2.85 -9.07 -2.06
CA LYS A 60 -2.48 -10.39 -1.53
C LYS A 60 -1.79 -11.26 -2.57
N LYS A 61 -2.29 -11.32 -3.81
CA LYS A 61 -1.65 -12.07 -4.90
C LYS A 61 -0.24 -11.52 -5.16
N HIS A 62 -0.09 -10.21 -5.25
CA HIS A 62 1.20 -9.58 -5.50
C HIS A 62 2.21 -9.79 -4.36
N LEU A 63 1.75 -9.74 -3.10
CA LEU A 63 2.59 -10.05 -1.95
C LEU A 63 3.03 -11.52 -1.91
N LEU A 64 2.21 -12.46 -2.38
CA LEU A 64 2.62 -13.88 -2.53
C LEU A 64 3.63 -14.07 -3.68
N GLU A 65 3.56 -13.25 -4.74
CA GLU A 65 4.58 -13.24 -5.79
C GLU A 65 5.91 -12.69 -5.25
N LYS A 66 5.87 -11.63 -4.44
CA LYS A 66 7.04 -11.00 -3.81
C LYS A 66 7.65 -11.85 -2.69
N PHE A 67 6.81 -12.46 -1.85
CA PHE A 67 7.19 -13.27 -0.70
C PHE A 67 6.44 -14.62 -0.71
N PRO A 68 6.91 -15.61 -1.49
CA PRO A 68 6.19 -16.88 -1.68
C PRO A 68 5.95 -17.72 -0.41
N SER A 69 6.71 -17.46 0.66
CA SER A 69 6.59 -18.15 1.95
C SER A 69 5.83 -17.34 3.01
N ALA A 70 5.33 -16.15 2.67
CA ALA A 70 4.63 -15.28 3.60
C ALA A 70 3.25 -15.85 3.95
N ASP A 71 2.89 -15.77 5.23
CA ASP A 71 1.49 -15.86 5.63
C ASP A 71 0.87 -14.46 5.45
N ILE A 72 -0.28 -14.39 4.78
CA ILE A 72 -0.94 -13.11 4.45
C ILE A 72 -2.37 -13.09 4.97
N ASP A 73 -2.62 -12.18 5.91
CA ASP A 73 -3.94 -11.93 6.49
C ASP A 73 -4.63 -10.75 5.79
N ILE A 74 -5.93 -10.88 5.55
CA ILE A 74 -6.79 -9.76 5.16
C ILE A 74 -7.79 -9.56 6.29
N GLU A 75 -7.70 -8.43 6.98
CA GLU A 75 -8.53 -8.06 8.11
C GLU A 75 -9.45 -6.91 7.71
N THR A 76 -10.72 -6.97 8.10
CA THR A 76 -11.69 -5.92 7.77
C THR A 76 -11.93 -4.98 8.95
N VAL A 77 -11.99 -3.68 8.68
CA VAL A 77 -12.27 -2.66 9.71
C VAL A 77 -13.44 -1.77 9.29
N ILE A 78 -14.26 -1.37 10.26
CA ILE A 78 -15.36 -0.42 10.04
C ILE A 78 -15.22 0.77 10.99
N SER A 79 -14.79 0.55 12.23
CA SER A 79 -14.68 1.55 13.30
C SER A 79 -13.24 1.70 13.83
N PRO A 80 -12.93 2.78 14.58
CA PRO A 80 -11.65 2.91 15.26
C PRO A 80 -11.33 1.77 16.24
N GLU A 81 -12.35 1.22 16.90
CA GLU A 81 -12.23 0.08 17.80
C GLU A 81 -11.82 -1.19 17.03
N ASP A 82 -12.41 -1.43 15.85
CA ASP A 82 -12.00 -2.53 14.97
C ASP A 82 -10.54 -2.36 14.54
N PHE A 83 -10.16 -1.14 14.13
CA PHE A 83 -8.78 -0.85 13.72
C PHE A 83 -7.80 -1.13 14.84
N LYS A 84 -8.10 -0.66 16.06
CA LYS A 84 -7.28 -0.95 17.24
C LYS A 84 -7.22 -2.46 17.53
N SER A 85 -8.35 -3.16 17.47
CA SER A 85 -8.38 -4.61 17.71
C SER A 85 -7.54 -5.37 16.69
N VAL A 86 -7.63 -5.02 15.41
CA VAL A 86 -6.78 -5.61 14.36
C VAL A 86 -5.31 -5.32 14.64
N TRP A 87 -4.97 -4.08 15.03
CA TRP A 87 -3.60 -3.71 15.38
C TRP A 87 -3.04 -4.54 16.55
N THR A 88 -3.81 -4.68 17.63
CA THR A 88 -3.46 -5.52 18.78
C THR A 88 -3.28 -6.98 18.36
N ASN A 89 -4.14 -7.53 17.48
CA ASN A 89 -3.99 -8.90 16.97
C ASN A 89 -2.68 -9.10 16.20
N ILE A 90 -2.25 -8.10 15.40
CA ILE A 90 -0.96 -8.15 14.70
C ILE A 90 0.19 -8.18 15.71
N TYR A 91 0.12 -7.34 16.74
CA TYR A 91 1.11 -7.31 17.82
C TYR A 91 1.21 -8.66 18.54
N GLU A 92 0.08 -9.24 18.94
CA GLU A 92 0.04 -10.55 19.60
C GLU A 92 0.60 -11.66 18.70
N LYS A 93 0.20 -11.68 17.43
CA LYS A 93 0.66 -12.69 16.46
C LYS A 93 2.17 -12.62 16.22
N THR A 94 2.73 -11.41 16.15
CA THR A 94 4.16 -11.19 15.88
C THR A 94 5.04 -11.34 17.12
N THR A 95 4.46 -11.22 18.31
CA THR A 95 5.16 -11.49 19.58
C THR A 95 5.02 -12.94 20.05
N GLU A 96 4.13 -13.73 19.44
CA GLU A 96 3.99 -15.18 19.68
C GLU A 96 5.32 -15.91 19.42
N LYS A 97 5.75 -16.72 20.40
CA LYS A 97 6.96 -17.52 20.31
C LYS A 97 6.65 -18.99 20.13
N THR A 98 7.43 -19.64 19.28
CA THR A 98 7.47 -21.09 19.15
C THR A 98 7.97 -21.73 20.46
N LYS A 99 7.78 -23.05 20.62
CA LYS A 99 8.34 -23.79 21.78
C LYS A 99 9.87 -23.64 21.91
N GLY A 100 10.55 -23.34 20.81
CA GLY A 100 12.00 -23.06 20.77
C GLY A 100 12.39 -21.63 21.16
N GLY A 101 11.43 -20.77 21.53
CA GLY A 101 11.69 -19.38 21.95
C GLY A 101 11.89 -18.38 20.81
N LEU A 102 11.85 -18.83 19.55
CA LEU A 102 11.89 -17.97 18.37
C LEU A 102 10.50 -17.37 18.10
N HIS A 103 10.47 -16.14 17.59
CA HIS A 103 9.25 -15.55 17.05
C HIS A 103 8.68 -16.43 15.94
N LYS A 104 7.36 -16.56 15.91
CA LYS A 104 6.68 -17.34 14.87
C LYS A 104 6.63 -16.56 13.55
N TYR A 105 6.50 -15.24 13.64
CA TYR A 105 6.38 -14.34 12.49
C TYR A 105 7.33 -13.15 12.57
N ASP A 106 7.81 -12.72 11.41
CA ASP A 106 8.48 -11.44 11.20
C ASP A 106 7.56 -10.54 10.39
N LEU A 107 7.23 -9.35 10.90
CA LEU A 107 6.28 -8.46 10.24
C LEU A 107 6.94 -7.70 9.09
N TYR A 108 6.53 -7.99 7.86
CA TYR A 108 7.11 -7.40 6.65
C TYR A 108 6.30 -6.17 6.23
N GLU A 109 5.08 -6.35 5.73
CA GLU A 109 4.28 -5.24 5.20
C GLU A 109 2.90 -5.20 5.84
N VAL A 110 2.46 -4.00 6.22
CA VAL A 110 1.06 -3.73 6.59
C VAL A 110 0.49 -2.74 5.59
N HIS A 111 -0.64 -3.07 4.98
CA HIS A 111 -1.34 -2.19 4.04
C HIS A 111 -2.68 -1.77 4.61
N PHE A 112 -2.95 -0.48 4.67
CA PHE A 112 -4.30 0.02 4.93
C PHE A 112 -4.94 0.47 3.62
N LEU A 113 -6.07 -0.14 3.24
CA LEU A 113 -6.86 0.27 2.08
C LEU A 113 -8.18 0.88 2.55
N GLY A 114 -8.37 2.16 2.24
CA GLY A 114 -9.54 2.89 2.73
C GLY A 114 -9.58 4.34 2.34
N HIS A 115 -10.27 5.12 3.16
CA HIS A 115 -10.44 6.55 2.99
C HIS A 115 -9.59 7.30 4.02
N GLY A 116 -9.19 8.52 3.69
CA GLY A 116 -8.36 9.31 4.59
C GLY A 116 -8.30 10.78 4.23
N ALA A 117 -7.62 11.51 5.11
CA ALA A 117 -7.23 12.89 4.98
C ALA A 117 -5.78 13.04 5.46
N PRO A 118 -5.19 14.24 5.37
CA PRO A 118 -3.83 14.48 5.86
C PRO A 118 -3.59 14.03 7.31
N ASP A 119 -4.55 14.22 8.21
CA ASP A 119 -4.40 14.02 9.66
C ASP A 119 -5.21 12.84 10.24
N ARG A 120 -5.88 12.04 9.39
CA ARG A 120 -6.78 10.96 9.84
C ARG A 120 -7.08 9.91 8.79
N LEU A 121 -7.49 8.73 9.26
CA LEU A 121 -8.18 7.73 8.44
C LEU A 121 -9.68 7.84 8.69
N TYR A 122 -10.48 7.87 7.63
CA TYR A 122 -11.93 7.94 7.76
C TYR A 122 -12.49 6.55 8.08
N LEU A 123 -13.08 6.41 9.26
CA LEU A 123 -13.78 5.21 9.69
C LEU A 123 -15.24 5.56 10.01
N LYS A 124 -16.10 4.54 10.15
CA LYS A 124 -17.52 4.76 10.35
C LYS A 124 -17.78 5.34 11.74
N GLY A 125 -18.50 6.46 11.80
CA GLY A 125 -18.93 7.11 13.03
C GLY A 125 -17.89 8.08 13.59
N VAL A 126 -16.64 7.63 13.75
CA VAL A 126 -15.53 8.46 14.25
C VAL A 126 -14.27 8.17 13.42
N ASP A 127 -13.52 9.21 13.11
CA ASP A 127 -12.25 9.11 12.38
C ASP A 127 -11.12 8.61 13.27
N TYR A 128 -10.15 7.89 12.69
CA TYR A 128 -8.91 7.52 13.38
C TYR A 128 -7.86 8.63 13.21
N THR A 129 -7.65 9.43 14.24
CA THR A 129 -6.79 10.62 14.16
C THR A 129 -5.34 10.34 14.53
N VAL A 130 -4.45 11.26 14.17
CA VAL A 130 -3.04 11.31 14.61
C VAL A 130 -2.82 11.12 16.11
N ASP A 131 -3.69 11.66 16.97
CA ASP A 131 -3.56 11.54 18.44
C ASP A 131 -3.91 10.12 18.94
N MET A 132 -4.58 9.31 18.12
CA MET A 132 -4.87 7.91 18.43
C MET A 132 -3.70 7.00 18.10
N VAL A 133 -2.86 7.39 17.13
CA VAL A 133 -1.70 6.61 16.67
C VAL A 133 -0.68 6.37 17.80
N GLU A 134 -0.44 7.38 18.65
CA GLU A 134 0.46 7.28 19.80
C GLU A 134 0.05 6.17 20.79
N LYS A 135 -1.23 5.80 20.81
CA LYS A 135 -1.81 4.84 21.77
C LYS A 135 -1.76 3.40 21.27
N LEU A 136 -1.25 3.17 20.06
CA LEU A 136 -1.11 1.85 19.47
C LEU A 136 0.12 1.13 20.02
N GLU A 137 0.04 -0.19 20.12
CA GLU A 137 1.20 -1.03 20.38
C GLU A 137 2.25 -0.81 19.29
N ILE A 138 3.53 -0.75 19.68
CA ILE A 138 4.63 -0.68 18.72
C ILE A 138 4.82 -2.07 18.14
N LEU A 139 4.55 -2.24 16.85
CA LEU A 139 4.71 -3.53 16.19
C LEU A 139 6.20 -3.87 16.02
N PRO A 140 6.59 -5.16 16.18
CA PRO A 140 7.97 -5.60 15.97
C PRO A 140 8.26 -5.75 14.47
N TRP A 141 8.45 -4.63 13.79
CA TRP A 141 8.74 -4.58 12.35
C TRP A 141 10.04 -5.29 11.98
N HIS A 142 10.04 -6.00 10.85
CA HIS A 142 11.27 -6.53 10.26
C HIS A 142 12.17 -5.36 9.84
N LYS A 143 13.48 -5.44 10.13
CA LYS A 143 14.43 -4.33 9.93
C LYS A 143 14.45 -3.79 8.49
N ASP A 144 14.46 -4.69 7.51
CA ASP A 144 14.66 -4.31 6.10
C ASP A 144 13.34 -4.19 5.32
N TYR A 145 12.35 -4.99 5.69
CA TYR A 145 11.08 -5.13 4.96
C TYR A 145 9.92 -4.38 5.63
N GLY A 146 10.03 -4.11 6.93
CA GLY A 146 9.04 -3.43 7.76
C GLY A 146 8.56 -2.11 7.14
N ILE A 147 7.29 -2.07 6.76
CA ILE A 147 6.66 -0.85 6.23
C ILE A 147 5.14 -0.86 6.43
N LEU A 148 4.57 0.32 6.71
CA LEU A 148 3.13 0.57 6.61
C LEU A 148 2.83 1.38 5.35
N VAL A 149 1.91 0.89 4.52
CA VAL A 149 1.48 1.57 3.30
C VAL A 149 0.02 2.01 3.45
N LEU A 150 -0.20 3.33 3.42
CA LEU A 150 -1.54 3.90 3.52
C LEU A 150 -2.11 4.16 2.12
N HIS A 151 -2.87 3.21 1.58
CA HIS A 151 -3.66 3.35 0.35
C HIS A 151 -4.96 4.13 0.65
N ALA A 152 -4.80 5.38 1.05
CA ALA A 152 -5.90 6.26 1.43
C ALA A 152 -5.58 7.70 1.05
N CYS A 153 -6.62 8.47 0.71
CA CYS A 153 -6.49 9.82 0.18
C CYS A 153 -5.64 10.72 1.08
N ARG A 154 -4.66 11.41 0.49
CA ARG A 154 -3.91 12.54 1.10
C ARG A 154 -3.16 12.23 2.39
N THR A 155 -3.02 10.97 2.79
CA THR A 155 -2.37 10.56 4.04
C THR A 155 -0.89 10.94 4.14
N GLY A 156 -0.25 11.22 3.00
CA GLY A 156 1.14 11.69 2.92
C GLY A 156 1.28 13.21 2.77
N ARG A 157 0.19 13.99 2.74
CA ARG A 157 0.28 15.45 2.61
C ARG A 157 0.77 16.08 3.92
N LYS A 158 1.68 17.04 3.76
CA LYS A 158 2.18 17.93 4.81
C LYS A 158 1.63 19.31 4.52
N PHE A 159 1.47 20.10 5.57
CA PHE A 159 1.00 21.47 5.50
C PHE A 159 -0.40 21.62 4.87
N GLU A 160 -1.26 20.62 5.04
CA GLU A 160 -2.60 20.60 4.45
C GLU A 160 -3.62 20.17 5.50
N ASN A 161 -4.70 20.92 5.65
CA ASN A 161 -5.80 20.55 6.54
C ASN A 161 -6.81 19.58 5.87
N GLU A 162 -7.81 19.13 6.62
CA GLU A 162 -8.86 18.23 6.13
C GLU A 162 -9.62 18.74 4.89
N LYS A 163 -9.70 20.07 4.69
CA LYS A 163 -10.37 20.71 3.54
C LYS A 163 -9.46 20.85 2.32
N GLY A 164 -8.18 20.54 2.47
CA GLY A 164 -7.18 20.69 1.41
C GLY A 164 -6.58 22.09 1.32
N GLU A 165 -6.72 22.90 2.37
CA GLU A 165 -6.13 24.24 2.45
C GLU A 165 -4.74 24.16 3.09
N HIS A 166 -3.85 25.07 2.69
CA HIS A 166 -2.50 25.15 3.27
C HIS A 166 -2.55 25.55 4.74
N ASP A 167 -1.91 24.78 5.61
CA ASP A 167 -1.80 25.03 7.05
C ASP A 167 -0.43 24.57 7.58
N ASN A 168 0.42 25.51 7.99
CA ASN A 168 1.76 25.22 8.50
C ASN A 168 1.79 24.34 9.77
N ASN A 169 0.67 24.25 10.50
CA ASN A 169 0.55 23.45 11.72
C ASN A 169 -0.15 22.10 11.49
N ALA A 170 -0.55 21.80 10.25
CA ALA A 170 -1.23 20.56 9.95
C ALA A 170 -0.33 19.35 10.21
N LYS A 171 -0.89 18.37 10.93
CA LYS A 171 -0.26 17.07 11.17
C LYS A 171 -0.45 16.15 9.96
N CYS A 172 0.51 15.25 9.75
CA CYS A 172 0.46 14.24 8.71
C CYS A 172 0.37 12.84 9.34
N ILE A 173 -0.67 12.07 9.02
CA ILE A 173 -0.91 10.78 9.64
C ILE A 173 0.17 9.75 9.29
N ALA A 174 0.66 9.74 8.04
CA ALA A 174 1.78 8.88 7.67
C ALA A 174 3.06 9.20 8.48
N SER A 175 3.30 10.50 8.72
CA SER A 175 4.41 10.97 9.55
C SER A 175 4.28 10.50 11.00
N GLU A 176 3.10 10.64 11.60
CA GLU A 176 2.87 10.22 12.99
C GLU A 176 2.96 8.70 13.15
N PHE A 177 2.42 7.91 12.21
CA PHE A 177 2.63 6.46 12.20
C PHE A 177 4.12 6.13 12.13
N SER A 178 4.87 6.76 11.23
CA SER A 178 6.31 6.49 11.08
C SER A 178 7.10 6.80 12.35
N LYS A 179 6.76 7.90 13.01
CA LYS A 179 7.39 8.34 14.25
C LYS A 179 7.11 7.38 15.42
N TYR A 180 5.83 7.08 15.69
CA TYR A 180 5.47 6.27 16.87
C TYR A 180 5.75 4.78 16.67
N GLN A 181 5.65 4.28 15.44
CA GLN A 181 5.91 2.87 15.12
C GLN A 181 7.39 2.60 14.80
N ASN A 182 8.23 3.63 14.73
CA ASN A 182 9.66 3.54 14.41
C ASN A 182 9.89 2.67 13.15
N THR A 183 9.14 2.96 12.09
CA THR A 183 9.11 2.19 10.85
C THR A 183 8.94 3.11 9.63
N LYS A 184 9.16 2.53 8.44
CA LYS A 184 8.88 3.20 7.16
C LYS A 184 7.37 3.32 6.97
N VAL A 185 6.91 4.49 6.50
CA VAL A 185 5.49 4.67 6.15
C VAL A 185 5.33 5.40 4.84
N ILE A 186 4.47 4.89 3.96
CA ILE A 186 4.08 5.57 2.72
C ILE A 186 2.68 6.16 2.87
N GLY A 187 2.54 7.42 2.48
CA GLY A 187 1.25 8.10 2.35
C GLY A 187 1.00 8.62 0.94
N GLN A 188 -0.28 8.64 0.54
CA GLN A 188 -0.68 9.15 -0.77
C GLN A 188 -0.74 10.68 -0.76
N MET A 189 -0.40 11.30 -1.88
CA MET A 189 -0.39 12.76 -1.99
C MET A 189 -1.75 13.33 -2.37
N VAL A 190 -2.54 12.66 -3.19
CA VAL A 190 -3.86 13.18 -3.60
C VAL A 190 -4.96 12.16 -3.30
N HIS A 191 -6.14 12.37 -3.84
CA HIS A 191 -7.22 11.39 -3.74
C HIS A 191 -6.77 10.06 -4.35
N ALA A 192 -6.81 9.00 -3.54
CA ALA A 192 -6.59 7.65 -4.03
C ALA A 192 -7.80 7.23 -4.86
N THR A 193 -7.53 6.64 -6.01
CA THR A 193 -8.54 6.20 -6.96
C THR A 193 -8.24 4.79 -7.41
N PHE A 194 -9.28 4.03 -7.71
CA PHE A 194 -9.07 2.69 -8.24
C PHE A 194 -8.61 2.75 -9.69
N ASN A 195 -7.73 1.82 -10.05
CA ASN A 195 -7.24 1.64 -11.42
C ASN A 195 -7.15 0.15 -11.75
N THR A 196 -7.19 -0.16 -13.03
CA THR A 196 -7.00 -1.50 -13.60
C THR A 196 -5.73 -1.53 -14.42
N LYS A 197 -5.28 -2.74 -14.78
CA LYS A 197 -4.12 -2.89 -15.66
C LYS A 197 -4.44 -2.40 -17.07
N HIS A 198 -3.56 -1.58 -17.65
CA HIS A 198 -3.68 -1.10 -19.03
C HIS A 198 -2.54 -1.64 -19.89
N SER A 199 -2.85 -1.92 -21.16
CA SER A 199 -1.85 -2.37 -22.13
C SER A 199 -1.04 -1.19 -22.65
N HIS A 200 -1.48 -0.56 -23.75
CA HIS A 200 -0.72 0.47 -24.47
C HIS A 200 -1.50 1.75 -24.73
N ILE A 201 -2.78 1.80 -24.38
CA ILE A 201 -3.66 2.94 -24.70
C ILE A 201 -4.48 3.29 -23.46
N ILE A 202 -4.60 4.58 -23.18
CA ILE A 202 -5.54 5.13 -22.20
C ILE A 202 -6.35 6.25 -22.83
N GLN A 203 -7.61 6.40 -22.40
CA GLN A 203 -8.35 7.63 -22.61
C GLN A 203 -7.85 8.72 -21.64
N THR A 204 -7.52 9.90 -22.15
CA THR A 204 -7.01 11.04 -21.37
C THR A 204 -8.06 12.12 -21.14
N GLY A 205 -9.14 12.14 -21.92
CA GLY A 205 -10.20 13.13 -21.77
C GLY A 205 -11.24 13.09 -22.88
N MET A 206 -11.91 14.22 -23.05
CA MET A 206 -12.84 14.49 -24.14
C MET A 206 -12.42 15.82 -24.79
N GLU A 207 -12.37 15.85 -26.11
CA GLU A 207 -12.00 17.02 -26.91
C GLU A 207 -13.11 17.36 -27.92
N LEU A 208 -13.20 18.62 -28.32
CA LEU A 208 -14.13 19.04 -29.36
C LEU A 208 -13.59 18.61 -30.72
N GLY A 209 -14.33 17.74 -31.39
CA GLY A 209 -14.11 17.33 -32.78
C GLY A 209 -15.26 17.74 -33.68
N TYR A 210 -15.14 17.39 -34.96
CA TYR A 210 -16.17 17.62 -35.97
C TYR A 210 -16.57 16.30 -36.62
N THR A 211 -17.87 16.09 -36.85
CA THR A 211 -18.36 14.95 -37.65
C THR A 211 -18.05 15.15 -39.14
N GLN A 212 -18.28 14.12 -39.96
CA GLN A 212 -18.13 14.22 -41.42
C GLN A 212 -19.06 15.28 -42.02
N GLU A 213 -20.18 15.57 -41.36
CA GLU A 213 -21.17 16.59 -41.70
C GLU A 213 -20.85 17.98 -41.11
N GLY A 214 -19.70 18.14 -40.45
CA GLY A 214 -19.23 19.41 -39.88
C GLY A 214 -19.87 19.81 -38.55
N GLN A 215 -20.57 18.89 -37.87
CA GLN A 215 -21.16 19.17 -36.56
C GLN A 215 -20.13 19.05 -35.45
N THR A 216 -20.12 19.98 -34.50
CA THR A 216 -19.25 19.88 -33.32
C THR A 216 -19.74 18.80 -32.37
N VAL A 217 -18.86 17.86 -32.03
CA VAL A 217 -19.13 16.75 -31.09
C VAL A 217 -17.97 16.57 -30.12
N LEU A 218 -18.25 16.04 -28.92
CA LEU A 218 -17.21 15.64 -27.98
C LEU A 218 -16.70 14.25 -28.35
N LEU A 219 -15.41 14.13 -28.65
CA LEU A 219 -14.73 12.88 -28.96
C LEU A 219 -13.74 12.54 -27.85
N PRO A 220 -13.58 11.25 -27.50
CA PRO A 220 -12.54 10.84 -26.56
C PRO A 220 -11.15 11.13 -27.12
N SER A 221 -10.27 11.65 -26.26
CA SER A 221 -8.84 11.78 -26.57
C SER A 221 -8.07 10.64 -25.93
N TYR A 222 -7.06 10.14 -26.64
CA TYR A 222 -6.27 8.98 -26.24
C TYR A 222 -4.79 9.27 -26.26
N ARG A 223 -4.06 8.59 -25.36
CA ARG A 223 -2.62 8.51 -25.39
C ARG A 223 -2.20 7.07 -25.65
N THR A 224 -1.33 6.88 -26.65
CA THR A 224 -0.75 5.57 -26.99
C THR A 224 0.71 5.52 -26.56
N PHE A 225 1.11 4.39 -26.01
CA PHE A 225 2.45 4.11 -25.51
C PHE A 225 3.09 2.99 -26.34
N LYS A 226 4.42 3.00 -26.38
CA LYS A 226 5.19 1.96 -27.09
C LYS A 226 5.20 0.63 -26.32
N ASP A 227 5.31 0.73 -25.01
CA ASP A 227 5.47 -0.42 -24.10
C ASP A 227 4.22 -0.57 -23.22
N GLU A 228 4.12 -1.69 -22.52
CA GLU A 228 3.03 -1.91 -21.55
C GLU A 228 3.16 -0.92 -20.39
N ILE A 229 2.05 -0.27 -20.05
CA ILE A 229 2.01 0.74 -18.99
C ILE A 229 1.51 0.21 -17.66
N ASP A 230 0.90 -0.97 -17.62
CA ASP A 230 0.35 -1.59 -16.42
C ASP A 230 -0.57 -0.60 -15.66
N PHE A 231 -0.22 -0.24 -14.43
CA PHE A 231 -0.97 0.67 -13.58
C PHE A 231 -0.40 2.11 -13.57
N LYS A 232 0.59 2.43 -14.42
CA LYS A 232 1.30 3.72 -14.40
C LYS A 232 0.42 4.93 -14.71
N TYR A 233 -0.67 4.69 -15.44
CA TYR A 233 -1.66 5.70 -15.76
C TYR A 233 -3.05 5.16 -15.45
N ARG A 234 -3.92 6.07 -15.03
CA ARG A 234 -5.35 5.83 -14.93
C ARG A 234 -6.02 6.09 -16.28
N ASP A 235 -7.14 5.42 -16.53
CA ASP A 235 -7.97 5.73 -17.69
C ASP A 235 -9.10 6.70 -17.30
N TYR A 236 -9.29 7.75 -18.10
CA TYR A 236 -10.33 8.77 -17.89
C TYR A 236 -11.74 8.17 -17.87
N SER A 237 -11.99 7.12 -18.66
CA SER A 237 -13.29 6.46 -18.77
C SER A 237 -13.68 5.68 -17.51
N LEU A 238 -12.73 5.38 -16.61
CA LEU A 238 -12.99 4.63 -15.39
C LEU A 238 -13.70 5.51 -14.35
N ALA A 239 -14.98 5.24 -14.10
CA ALA A 239 -15.67 5.74 -12.91
C ALA A 239 -15.28 4.89 -11.69
N ASN A 240 -14.77 5.54 -10.63
CA ASN A 240 -14.09 4.91 -9.48
C ASN A 240 -14.80 3.72 -8.80
N SER A 241 -16.12 3.59 -8.88
CA SER A 241 -16.86 2.50 -8.22
C SER A 241 -17.76 1.71 -9.16
N ILE A 242 -18.42 2.39 -10.11
CA ILE A 242 -19.42 1.76 -10.98
C ILE A 242 -18.75 0.83 -12.00
N ASN A 243 -17.63 1.23 -12.60
CA ASN A 243 -17.04 0.44 -13.68
C ASN A 243 -16.31 -0.80 -13.16
N ILE A 244 -15.64 -0.73 -12.01
CA ILE A 244 -14.87 -1.88 -11.49
C ILE A 244 -15.78 -2.98 -10.94
N ASP A 245 -16.94 -2.61 -10.39
CA ASP A 245 -17.93 -3.59 -9.94
C ASP A 245 -18.70 -4.22 -11.10
N ILE A 246 -18.93 -3.48 -12.19
CA ILE A 246 -19.64 -3.97 -13.37
C ILE A 246 -18.73 -4.76 -14.33
N LEU A 247 -17.47 -4.36 -14.50
CA LEU A 247 -16.52 -4.98 -15.44
C LEU A 247 -15.93 -6.30 -14.93
N GLN A 248 -16.24 -6.72 -13.69
CA GLN A 248 -15.67 -7.91 -13.04
C GLN A 248 -14.13 -7.97 -13.04
N GLU A 249 -13.48 -6.81 -13.18
CA GLU A 249 -12.03 -6.70 -13.14
C GLU A 249 -11.51 -7.07 -11.75
N ASN A 250 -10.60 -8.05 -11.72
CA ASN A 250 -10.02 -8.56 -10.48
C ASN A 250 -8.63 -7.97 -10.20
N ASP A 251 -7.97 -7.44 -11.23
CA ASP A 251 -6.65 -6.80 -11.11
C ASP A 251 -6.83 -5.30 -10.89
N VAL A 252 -7.12 -4.94 -9.64
CA VAL A 252 -7.47 -3.59 -9.22
C VAL A 252 -6.49 -3.09 -8.17
N VAL A 253 -5.97 -1.88 -8.36
CA VAL A 253 -5.13 -1.18 -7.39
C VAL A 253 -5.84 0.05 -6.86
N LEU A 254 -5.47 0.48 -5.65
CA LEU A 254 -5.91 1.75 -5.08
C LEU A 254 -4.68 2.64 -4.87
N TRP A 255 -4.55 3.68 -5.71
CA TRP A 255 -3.39 4.57 -5.70
C TRP A 255 -3.75 6.00 -6.12
N ALA A 256 -2.89 6.97 -5.83
CA ALA A 256 -3.08 8.35 -6.23
C ALA A 256 -2.65 8.61 -7.68
N TYR A 257 -3.47 9.35 -8.43
CA TYR A 257 -3.20 9.73 -9.81
C TYR A 257 -3.52 11.21 -10.02
N LYS A 258 -2.88 11.85 -11.00
CA LYS A 258 -3.28 13.16 -11.53
C LYS A 258 -4.55 13.02 -12.38
N ALA A 259 -5.65 12.64 -11.75
CA ALA A 259 -6.88 12.25 -12.42
C ALA A 259 -8.13 12.71 -11.65
N GLY A 260 -9.16 13.09 -12.40
CA GLY A 260 -10.46 13.48 -11.88
C GLY A 260 -10.54 14.96 -11.47
N SER A 261 -11.77 15.48 -11.50
CA SER A 261 -12.05 16.89 -11.22
C SER A 261 -11.66 17.30 -9.79
N ASN A 262 -11.83 16.43 -8.80
CA ASN A 262 -11.45 16.74 -7.41
C ASN A 262 -9.94 17.04 -7.28
N VAL A 263 -9.08 16.24 -7.92
CA VAL A 263 -7.63 16.46 -7.91
C VAL A 263 -7.28 17.73 -8.67
N SER A 264 -7.86 17.95 -9.85
CA SER A 264 -7.64 19.18 -10.62
C SER A 264 -8.11 20.44 -9.89
N ASN A 265 -9.26 20.39 -9.20
CA ASN A 265 -9.82 21.54 -8.50
C ASN A 265 -8.98 21.92 -7.28
N LEU A 266 -8.52 20.92 -6.54
CA LEU A 266 -7.76 21.15 -5.32
C LEU A 266 -6.29 21.47 -5.59
N TYR A 267 -5.68 20.75 -6.53
CA TYR A 267 -4.23 20.78 -6.76
C TYR A 267 -3.83 21.39 -8.10
N GLY A 268 -4.75 21.90 -8.92
CA GLY A 268 -4.42 22.45 -10.24
C GLY A 268 -3.42 23.61 -10.24
N LYS A 269 -3.19 24.25 -9.08
CA LYS A 269 -2.17 25.29 -8.87
C LYS A 269 -0.92 24.81 -8.14
N ASP A 270 -0.88 23.55 -7.70
CA ASP A 270 0.29 22.93 -7.09
C ASP A 270 1.39 22.77 -8.16
N SER A 271 2.64 23.10 -7.80
CA SER A 271 3.78 22.98 -8.70
C SER A 271 4.02 21.55 -9.20
N GLU A 272 3.65 20.55 -8.40
CA GLU A 272 3.74 19.14 -8.78
C GLU A 272 2.70 18.78 -9.85
N TYR A 273 1.48 19.33 -9.74
CA TYR A 273 0.40 19.10 -10.71
C TYR A 273 0.83 19.48 -12.13
N ALA A 274 1.49 20.63 -12.26
CA ALA A 274 1.95 21.13 -13.55
C ALA A 274 3.08 20.31 -14.18
N LYS A 275 3.83 19.55 -13.36
CA LYS A 275 4.97 18.73 -13.82
C LYS A 275 4.56 17.34 -14.29
N LEU A 276 3.46 16.81 -13.76
CA LEU A 276 3.00 15.46 -14.04
C LEU A 276 2.20 15.39 -15.35
N SER A 277 2.35 14.29 -16.08
CA SER A 277 1.48 13.97 -17.21
C SER A 277 0.03 13.74 -16.74
N ASP A 278 -0.95 14.00 -17.60
CA ASP A 278 -2.34 13.70 -17.29
C ASP A 278 -2.54 12.20 -17.04
N MET A 279 -3.34 11.88 -16.03
CA MET A 279 -3.65 10.53 -15.55
C MET A 279 -2.49 9.71 -14.99
N GLN A 280 -1.25 10.21 -14.97
CA GLN A 280 -0.12 9.49 -14.38
C GLN A 280 -0.28 9.33 -12.86
N ILE A 281 0.33 8.28 -12.30
CA ILE A 281 0.52 8.13 -10.85
C ILE A 281 1.09 9.42 -10.26
N TRP A 282 0.46 9.90 -9.19
CA TRP A 282 1.06 10.95 -8.37
C TRP A 282 2.05 10.34 -7.39
N PRO A 283 3.34 10.73 -7.41
CA PRO A 283 4.34 10.14 -6.54
C PRO A 283 3.95 10.19 -5.07
N CYS A 284 3.99 9.04 -4.40
CA CYS A 284 3.75 8.93 -2.97
C CYS A 284 4.86 9.59 -2.14
N ARG A 285 4.62 9.79 -0.84
CA ARG A 285 5.63 10.30 0.10
C ARG A 285 6.00 9.22 1.11
N LEU A 286 7.29 8.94 1.20
CA LEU A 286 7.90 8.08 2.22
C LEU A 286 8.27 8.91 3.46
N PHE A 287 8.01 8.33 4.63
CA PHE A 287 8.42 8.84 5.93
C PHE A 287 9.27 7.80 6.66
N ILE A 288 10.33 8.28 7.32
CA ILE A 288 11.18 7.47 8.20
C ILE A 288 11.34 8.24 9.51
N ASN A 289 10.93 7.63 10.62
CA ASN A 289 10.90 8.25 11.95
C ASN A 289 10.18 9.61 11.98
N GLY A 290 9.13 9.76 11.17
CA GLY A 290 8.37 11.00 11.02
C GLY A 290 8.97 12.03 10.06
N GLU A 291 10.15 11.80 9.50
CA GLU A 291 10.77 12.73 8.55
C GLU A 291 10.46 12.34 7.11
N SER A 292 10.02 13.30 6.30
CA SER A 292 9.73 13.08 4.88
C SER A 292 11.01 12.92 4.08
N GLN A 293 11.09 11.85 3.29
CA GLN A 293 12.21 11.56 2.40
C GLN A 293 11.95 12.18 1.01
N ASP A 294 11.74 13.50 0.98
CA ASP A 294 11.28 14.21 -0.22
C ASP A 294 12.30 14.14 -1.38
N GLU A 295 13.59 13.98 -1.08
CA GLU A 295 14.68 13.81 -2.05
C GLU A 295 14.60 12.49 -2.84
N GLN A 296 13.87 11.49 -2.32
CA GLN A 296 13.63 10.22 -3.02
C GLN A 296 12.41 10.27 -3.94
N ARG A 297 11.63 11.36 -3.91
CA ARG A 297 10.42 11.54 -4.71
C ARG A 297 10.70 12.47 -5.89
N ILE A 298 10.83 11.88 -7.08
CA ILE A 298 10.97 12.64 -8.32
C ILE A 298 9.58 12.90 -8.91
N VAL A 299 9.28 14.18 -9.13
CA VAL A 299 8.03 14.64 -9.73
C VAL A 299 8.31 15.17 -11.13
N GLY A 300 7.89 14.42 -12.14
CA GLY A 300 8.07 14.79 -13.54
C GLY A 300 7.18 13.96 -14.46
N ALA A 301 6.95 14.50 -15.66
CA ALA A 301 6.16 13.86 -16.70
C ALA A 301 6.79 12.50 -17.07
N ASP A 302 5.97 11.45 -16.98
CA ASP A 302 6.32 10.07 -17.32
C ASP A 302 7.49 9.50 -16.50
N VAL A 303 7.70 10.02 -15.29
CA VAL A 303 8.66 9.51 -14.31
C VAL A 303 7.91 8.74 -13.22
N PHE A 304 8.36 7.51 -12.94
CA PHE A 304 7.75 6.61 -11.96
C PHE A 304 8.77 6.23 -10.90
N ASN A 305 8.46 6.49 -9.63
CA ASN A 305 9.36 6.17 -8.51
C ASN A 305 9.21 4.70 -8.12
N SER A 306 10.29 4.11 -7.61
CA SER A 306 10.30 2.71 -7.17
C SER A 306 9.27 2.45 -6.08
N ASN A 307 9.11 3.37 -5.12
CA ASN A 307 8.13 3.25 -4.04
C ASN A 307 6.69 3.15 -4.58
N ASP A 308 6.37 3.89 -5.65
CA ASP A 308 5.04 3.82 -6.26
C ASP A 308 4.82 2.45 -6.91
N LEU A 309 5.81 1.94 -7.64
CA LEU A 309 5.69 0.68 -8.38
C LEU A 309 5.79 -0.56 -7.48
N GLU A 310 6.51 -0.47 -6.37
CA GLU A 310 6.69 -1.58 -5.42
C GLU A 310 5.48 -1.77 -4.51
N TYR A 311 4.87 -0.67 -4.07
CA TYR A 311 3.88 -0.71 -2.99
C TYR A 311 2.44 -0.51 -3.43
N MET A 312 2.17 -0.28 -4.72
CA MET A 312 0.82 -0.30 -5.29
C MET A 312 0.12 -1.64 -5.14
#